data_AF-A0A3M1F0G4-F1
#
_entry.id   AF-A0A3M1F0G4-F1
#
_cell.length_a   1.000
_cell.length_b   1.000
_cell.length_c   1.000
_cell.angle_alpha   90.00
_cell.angle_beta   90.00
_cell.angle_gamma   90.00
#
_symmetry.space_group_name_H-M   'P 1'
#
loop_
_entity.id
_entity.type
_entity.pdbx_description
1 polymer ?
#
loop_
_entity_poly.entity_id
_entity_poly.type
_entity_poly.pdbx_seq_one_letter_code
_entity_poly.pdbx_strand_id
1 'polypeptide(L)'
;MAQEELAMGATSSPSAEGGDPPDPEIEAAWRQWLIARNRRGARTVLWLVAIFYPLFGILDYLVAPHEWLPLLYGSRAFVTAYTLGMFALVRTRLFERHSTILTSIYVLVLAGGIEVMIFVLGGYTSPYYAGLNLVMITAGLLFLWPMKVAITTHTLILLTFLVSNAFIVTRGQIVAAVTNFFFMGTTAVIVIAA
;
A
#
# COMPACT_ATOMS: atom_id res chain seq x y z
N MET A 1 20.70 -35.96 57.02
CA MET A 1 19.46 -35.62 56.29
C MET A 1 19.61 -34.25 55.63
N ALA A 2 20.60 -34.10 54.73
CA ALA A 2 20.89 -32.84 54.04
C ALA A 2 21.55 -33.08 52.67
N GLN A 3 21.23 -34.19 52.01
CA GLN A 3 21.80 -34.60 50.71
C GLN A 3 20.79 -35.35 49.82
N GLU A 4 19.49 -35.09 49.99
CA GLU A 4 18.42 -35.71 49.20
C GLU A 4 17.59 -34.70 48.40
N GLU A 5 18.07 -33.46 48.28
CA GLU A 5 17.34 -32.34 47.65
C GLU A 5 17.93 -31.88 46.29
N LEU A 6 18.90 -32.59 45.72
CA LEU A 6 19.73 -32.05 44.62
C LEU A 6 19.68 -32.81 43.30
N ALA A 7 18.79 -33.80 43.11
CA ALA A 7 18.79 -34.55 41.86
C ALA A 7 17.44 -35.19 41.51
N MET A 8 16.37 -34.41 41.28
CA MET A 8 15.28 -34.87 40.42
C MET A 8 14.53 -33.70 39.78
N GLY A 9 14.55 -33.65 38.46
CA GLY A 9 13.45 -33.07 37.68
C GLY A 9 13.69 -31.69 37.11
N ALA A 10 14.72 -31.61 36.25
CA ALA A 10 14.85 -30.68 35.14
C ALA A 10 13.58 -29.85 34.82
N THR A 11 13.75 -28.54 34.94
CA THR A 11 12.98 -27.50 34.27
C THR A 11 12.65 -27.93 32.84
N SER A 12 11.37 -28.20 32.56
CA SER A 12 10.87 -28.28 31.19
C SER A 12 10.97 -26.88 30.60
N SER A 13 12.06 -26.67 29.86
CA SER A 13 12.21 -25.54 28.95
C SER A 13 10.93 -25.39 28.11
N PRO A 14 10.43 -24.17 27.86
CA PRO A 14 9.35 -23.94 26.93
C PRO A 14 9.83 -24.41 25.54
N SER A 15 9.39 -25.60 25.16
CA SER A 15 9.62 -26.14 23.82
C SER A 15 8.95 -25.21 22.83
N ALA A 16 9.79 -24.60 22.00
CA ALA A 16 9.51 -23.87 20.78
C ALA A 16 8.07 -24.01 20.23
N GLU A 17 7.43 -22.86 20.10
CA GLU A 17 6.28 -22.50 19.26
C GLU A 17 5.94 -23.48 18.13
N GLY A 18 5.20 -24.52 18.48
CA GLY A 18 4.52 -25.42 17.55
C GLY A 18 3.11 -25.67 18.08
N GLY A 19 2.31 -24.60 18.16
CA GLY A 19 0.91 -24.72 18.53
C GLY A 19 0.16 -25.56 17.50
N ASP A 20 -0.76 -26.42 17.96
CA ASP A 20 -1.70 -27.12 17.08
C ASP A 20 -2.28 -26.15 16.05
N PRO A 21 -2.49 -26.61 14.80
CA PRO A 21 -3.08 -25.75 13.78
C PRO A 21 -4.38 -25.14 14.32
N PRO A 22 -4.59 -23.82 14.15
CA PRO A 22 -5.76 -23.15 14.67
C PRO A 22 -7.03 -23.84 14.19
N ASP A 23 -8.02 -23.94 15.08
CA ASP A 23 -9.31 -24.58 14.81
C ASP A 23 -9.86 -24.12 13.44
N PRO A 24 -10.21 -25.05 12.53
CA PRO A 24 -10.79 -24.72 11.22
C PRO A 24 -11.97 -23.74 11.29
N GLU A 25 -12.77 -23.78 12.35
CA GLU A 25 -13.88 -22.86 12.55
C GLU A 25 -13.40 -21.42 12.82
N ILE A 26 -12.34 -21.27 13.63
CA ILE A 26 -11.71 -19.97 13.91
C ILE A 26 -11.08 -19.40 12.65
N GLU A 27 -10.39 -20.23 11.86
CA GLU A 27 -9.78 -19.80 10.60
C GLU A 27 -10.83 -19.36 9.58
N ALA A 28 -11.96 -20.06 9.49
CA ALA A 28 -13.07 -19.68 8.63
C ALA A 28 -13.71 -18.34 9.07
N ALA A 29 -13.94 -18.17 10.38
CA ALA A 29 -14.48 -16.93 10.94
C ALA A 29 -13.53 -15.74 10.71
N TRP A 30 -12.22 -15.95 10.91
CA TRP A 30 -11.18 -14.94 10.65
C TRP A 30 -11.15 -14.50 9.19
N ARG A 31 -11.20 -15.44 8.25
CA ARG A 31 -11.26 -15.13 6.80
C ARG A 31 -12.49 -14.32 6.42
N GLN A 32 -13.66 -14.68 6.94
CA GLN A 32 -14.89 -13.92 6.68
C GLN A 32 -14.80 -12.49 7.22
N TRP A 33 -14.26 -12.34 8.43
CA TRP A 33 -14.03 -11.03 9.03
C TRP A 33 -13.04 -10.19 8.20
N LEU A 34 -11.93 -10.77 7.75
CA LEU A 34 -10.95 -10.13 6.87
C LEU A 34 -11.57 -9.61 5.58
N ILE A 35 -12.38 -10.44 4.91
CA ILE A 35 -13.09 -10.05 3.67
C ILE A 35 -14.03 -8.87 3.96
N ALA A 36 -14.79 -8.93 5.05
CA ALA A 36 -15.72 -7.86 5.43
C ALA A 36 -15.00 -6.56 5.81
N ARG A 37 -13.84 -6.64 6.49
CA ARG A 37 -12.98 -5.49 6.81
C ARG A 37 -12.41 -4.86 5.54
N ASN A 38 -11.81 -5.66 4.66
CA ASN A 38 -11.22 -5.17 3.40
C ASN A 38 -12.28 -4.65 2.44
N ARG A 39 -13.49 -5.20 2.43
CA ARG A 39 -14.63 -4.68 1.64
C ARG A 39 -15.04 -3.29 2.12
N ARG A 40 -15.09 -3.06 3.43
CA ARG A 40 -15.38 -1.74 4.02
C ARG A 40 -14.27 -0.76 3.69
N GLY A 41 -13.01 -1.15 3.90
CA GLY A 41 -11.84 -0.36 3.51
C GLY A 41 -11.86 0.04 2.03
N ALA A 42 -12.14 -0.92 1.14
CA ALA A 42 -12.22 -0.67 -0.30
C ALA A 42 -13.28 0.37 -0.62
N ARG A 43 -14.50 0.26 -0.08
CA ARG A 43 -15.54 1.28 -0.30
C ARG A 43 -15.11 2.67 0.17
N THR A 44 -14.45 2.77 1.32
CA THR A 44 -13.91 4.04 1.81
C THR A 44 -12.88 4.61 0.84
N VAL A 45 -11.89 3.81 0.40
CA VAL A 45 -10.89 4.27 -0.58
C VAL A 45 -11.55 4.68 -1.89
N LEU A 46 -12.53 3.94 -2.39
CA LEU A 46 -13.23 4.28 -3.64
C LEU A 46 -13.93 5.63 -3.56
N TRP A 47 -14.58 5.95 -2.43
CA TRP A 47 -15.17 7.26 -2.21
C TRP A 47 -14.12 8.36 -2.07
N LEU A 48 -13.05 8.11 -1.33
CA LEU A 48 -11.95 9.06 -1.19
C LEU A 48 -11.35 9.39 -2.56
N VAL A 49 -11.10 8.37 -3.39
CA VAL A 49 -10.56 8.54 -4.74
C VAL A 49 -11.55 9.28 -5.63
N ALA A 50 -12.84 8.93 -5.60
CA ALA A 50 -13.87 9.61 -6.38
C ALA A 50 -13.99 11.12 -6.06
N ILE A 51 -13.65 11.54 -4.84
CA ILE A 51 -13.66 12.94 -4.42
C ILE A 51 -12.32 13.61 -4.68
N PHE A 52 -11.21 12.97 -4.28
CA PHE A 52 -9.88 13.56 -4.35
C PHE A 52 -9.34 13.64 -5.77
N TYR A 53 -9.59 12.66 -6.64
CA TYR A 53 -9.04 12.70 -8.00
C TYR A 53 -9.54 13.89 -8.82
N PRO A 54 -10.84 14.26 -8.80
CA PRO A 54 -11.30 15.50 -9.41
C PRO A 54 -10.66 16.75 -8.82
N LEU A 55 -10.49 16.82 -7.49
CA LEU A 55 -9.82 17.94 -6.82
C LEU A 55 -8.35 18.07 -7.25
N PHE A 56 -7.64 16.95 -7.36
CA PHE A 56 -6.29 16.93 -7.91
C PHE A 56 -6.27 17.29 -9.39
N GLY A 57 -7.32 16.99 -10.17
CA GLY A 57 -7.43 17.46 -11.55
C GLY A 57 -7.52 18.99 -11.67
N ILE A 58 -8.12 19.66 -10.69
CA ILE A 58 -8.11 21.13 -10.60
C ILE A 58 -6.70 21.61 -10.27
N LEU A 59 -6.01 20.96 -9.32
CA LEU A 59 -4.63 21.28 -8.99
C LEU A 59 -3.68 21.09 -10.20
N ASP A 60 -3.90 20.04 -10.99
CA ASP A 60 -3.14 19.74 -12.20
C ASP A 60 -3.24 20.90 -13.20
N TYR A 61 -4.44 21.48 -13.38
CA TYR A 61 -4.64 22.67 -14.22
C TYR A 61 -3.84 23.89 -13.74
N LEU A 62 -3.73 24.08 -12.42
CA LEU A 62 -3.11 25.25 -11.82
C LEU A 62 -1.58 25.17 -11.75
N VAL A 63 -1.03 23.96 -11.65
CA VAL A 63 0.39 23.74 -11.34
C VAL A 63 1.17 23.16 -12.52
N ALA A 64 0.53 22.32 -13.34
CA ALA A 64 1.26 21.62 -14.40
C ALA A 64 1.44 22.49 -15.65
N PRO A 65 2.57 22.38 -16.35
CA PRO A 65 2.72 22.99 -17.68
C PRO A 65 1.65 22.45 -18.64
N HIS A 66 1.08 23.34 -19.46
CA HIS A 66 -0.05 23.00 -20.34
C HIS A 66 0.23 21.84 -21.31
N GLU A 67 1.49 21.65 -21.71
CA GLU A 67 1.92 20.56 -22.60
C GLU A 67 1.70 19.16 -21.99
N TRP A 68 1.73 19.03 -20.66
CA TRP A 68 1.57 17.76 -19.95
C TRP A 68 0.14 17.49 -19.49
N LEU A 69 -0.76 18.47 -19.58
CA LEU A 69 -2.16 18.31 -19.18
C LEU A 69 -2.87 17.14 -19.87
N PRO A 70 -2.68 16.86 -21.18
CA PRO A 70 -3.30 15.70 -21.81
C PRO A 70 -2.88 14.37 -21.17
N LEU A 71 -1.60 14.24 -20.79
CA LEU A 71 -1.08 13.04 -20.13
C LEU A 71 -1.62 12.92 -18.71
N LEU A 72 -1.65 14.01 -17.96
CA LEU A 72 -2.19 14.05 -16.59
C LEU A 72 -3.68 13.75 -16.57
N TYR A 73 -4.49 14.40 -17.41
CA TYR A 73 -5.91 14.08 -17.50
C TYR A 73 -6.18 12.69 -18.04
N GLY A 74 -5.34 12.19 -18.95
CA GLY A 74 -5.38 10.79 -19.39
C GLY A 74 -5.17 9.81 -18.22
N SER A 75 -4.17 10.05 -17.37
CA SER A 75 -3.91 9.22 -16.20
C SER A 75 -5.05 9.30 -15.18
N ARG A 76 -5.63 10.50 -14.95
CA ARG A 76 -6.79 10.69 -14.09
C ARG A 76 -8.03 9.99 -14.61
N ALA A 77 -8.31 10.09 -15.90
CA ALA A 77 -9.43 9.43 -16.55
C ALA A 77 -9.30 7.91 -16.42
N PHE A 78 -8.10 7.37 -16.63
CA PHE A 78 -7.82 5.95 -16.43
C PHE A 78 -8.09 5.49 -15.00
N VAL A 79 -7.51 6.18 -14.00
CA VAL A 79 -7.71 5.79 -12.59
C VAL A 79 -9.16 5.96 -12.17
N THR A 80 -9.85 7.01 -12.64
CA THR A 80 -11.27 7.22 -12.36
C THR A 80 -12.12 6.10 -12.97
N ALA A 81 -11.88 5.73 -14.23
CA ALA A 81 -12.56 4.61 -14.87
C ALA A 81 -12.29 3.29 -14.14
N TYR A 82 -11.05 3.04 -13.72
CA TYR A 82 -10.68 1.87 -12.92
C TYR A 82 -11.42 1.86 -11.58
N THR A 83 -11.53 3.01 -10.92
CA THR A 83 -12.27 3.20 -9.65
C THR A 83 -13.76 2.87 -9.82
N LEU A 84 -14.38 3.32 -10.91
CA LEU A 84 -15.77 2.99 -11.23
C LEU A 84 -15.96 1.48 -11.45
N GLY A 85 -15.03 0.84 -12.17
CA GLY A 85 -14.99 -0.62 -12.30
C GLY A 85 -14.87 -1.32 -10.96
N MET A 86 -14.02 -0.80 -10.06
CA MET A 86 -13.80 -1.35 -8.73
C MET A 86 -15.03 -1.19 -7.80
N PHE A 87 -15.85 -0.14 -7.97
CA PHE A 87 -17.14 -0.01 -7.30
C PHE A 87 -18.10 -1.16 -7.65
N ALA A 88 -18.15 -1.55 -8.92
CA ALA A 88 -18.93 -2.71 -9.34
C ALA A 88 -18.31 -4.00 -8.79
N LEU A 89 -16.98 -4.15 -8.90
CA LEU A 89 -16.26 -5.35 -8.50
C LEU A 89 -16.40 -5.68 -7.01
N VAL A 90 -16.36 -4.66 -6.14
CA VAL A 90 -16.50 -4.81 -4.68
C VAL A 90 -17.79 -5.51 -4.25
N ARG A 91 -18.85 -5.46 -5.07
CA ARG A 91 -20.15 -6.09 -4.81
C ARG A 91 -20.24 -7.55 -5.25
N THR A 92 -19.21 -8.07 -5.93
CA THR A 92 -19.22 -9.41 -6.51
C THR A 92 -18.57 -10.47 -5.59
N ARG A 93 -18.85 -11.75 -5.89
CA ARG A 93 -18.16 -12.90 -5.28
C ARG A 93 -16.66 -12.97 -5.63
N LEU A 94 -16.26 -12.36 -6.75
CA LEU A 94 -14.86 -12.31 -7.15
C LEU A 94 -14.03 -11.51 -6.13
N PHE A 95 -14.60 -10.42 -5.62
CA PHE A 95 -13.98 -9.66 -4.54
C PHE A 95 -13.85 -10.48 -3.25
N GLU A 96 -14.86 -11.28 -2.89
CA GLU A 96 -14.80 -12.12 -1.68
C GLU A 96 -13.66 -13.14 -1.77
N ARG A 97 -13.43 -13.70 -2.96
CA ARG A 97 -12.38 -14.70 -3.17
C ARG A 97 -10.97 -14.11 -3.25
N HIS A 98 -10.82 -12.88 -3.74
CA HIS A 98 -9.51 -12.28 -4.02
C HIS A 98 -9.34 -10.86 -3.46
N SER A 99 -10.03 -10.53 -2.35
CA SER A 99 -10.08 -9.17 -1.81
C SER A 99 -8.69 -8.57 -1.62
N THR A 100 -7.77 -9.35 -1.08
CA THR A 100 -6.39 -8.95 -0.80
C THR A 100 -5.67 -8.51 -2.09
N ILE A 101 -5.63 -9.38 -3.10
CA ILE A 101 -4.93 -9.10 -4.37
C ILE A 101 -5.60 -7.94 -5.11
N LEU A 102 -6.93 -7.88 -5.14
CA LEU A 102 -7.64 -6.79 -5.83
C LEU A 102 -7.37 -5.44 -5.17
N THR A 103 -7.39 -5.38 -3.83
CA THR A 103 -7.07 -4.14 -3.11
C THR A 103 -5.60 -3.74 -3.26
N SER A 104 -4.66 -4.70 -3.30
CA SER A 104 -3.25 -4.40 -3.51
C SER A 104 -2.98 -3.88 -4.92
N ILE A 105 -3.58 -4.51 -5.95
CA ILE A 105 -3.50 -4.03 -7.33
C ILE A 105 -4.09 -2.62 -7.43
N TYR A 106 -5.22 -2.37 -6.79
CA TYR A 106 -5.83 -1.05 -6.81
C TYR A 106 -4.91 0.01 -6.19
N VAL A 107 -4.25 -0.30 -5.06
CA VAL A 107 -3.24 0.58 -4.45
C VAL A 107 -2.07 0.86 -5.40
N LEU A 108 -1.59 -0.14 -6.14
CA LEU A 108 -0.56 0.05 -7.16
C LEU A 108 -1.02 0.93 -8.32
N VAL A 109 -2.28 0.82 -8.75
CA VAL A 109 -2.86 1.70 -9.78
C VAL A 109 -2.90 3.16 -9.30
N LEU A 110 -3.30 3.39 -8.05
CA LEU A 110 -3.30 4.73 -7.45
C LEU A 110 -1.88 5.30 -7.36
N ALA A 111 -0.92 4.48 -6.91
CA ALA A 111 0.49 4.87 -6.85
C ALA A 111 1.04 5.19 -8.24
N GLY A 112 0.75 4.36 -9.25
CA GLY A 112 1.16 4.60 -10.63
C GLY A 112 0.60 5.90 -11.21
N GLY A 113 -0.65 6.25 -10.90
CA GLY A 113 -1.23 7.53 -11.30
C GLY A 113 -0.49 8.73 -10.72
N ILE A 114 -0.04 8.64 -9.47
CA ILE A 114 0.78 9.67 -8.81
C ILE A 114 2.21 9.68 -9.39
N GLU A 115 2.77 8.51 -9.67
CA GLU A 115 4.11 8.37 -10.23
C GLU A 115 4.26 9.06 -11.59
N VAL A 116 3.23 9.00 -12.45
CA VAL A 116 3.18 9.77 -13.70
C VAL A 116 3.38 11.26 -13.44
N MET A 117 2.79 11.79 -12.36
CA MET A 117 2.96 13.20 -12.00
C MET A 117 4.36 13.50 -11.49
N ILE A 118 4.92 12.61 -10.68
CA ILE A 118 6.28 12.76 -10.16
C ILE A 118 7.25 12.86 -11.34
N PHE A 119 7.15 11.90 -12.27
CA PHE A 119 7.99 11.86 -13.46
C PHE A 119 7.92 13.16 -14.29
N VAL A 120 6.70 13.67 -14.52
CA VAL A 120 6.48 14.87 -15.34
C VAL A 120 6.86 16.16 -14.61
N LEU A 121 6.60 16.27 -13.30
CA LEU A 121 6.70 17.52 -12.53
C LEU A 121 8.02 17.63 -11.77
N GLY A 122 9.11 17.12 -12.35
CA GLY A 122 10.46 17.30 -11.82
C GLY A 122 11.01 16.13 -11.03
N GLY A 123 10.53 14.91 -11.29
CA GLY A 123 11.09 13.66 -10.79
C GLY A 123 11.30 13.65 -9.27
N TYR A 124 12.52 13.36 -8.84
CA TYR A 124 12.85 13.25 -7.41
C TYR A 124 12.62 14.52 -6.58
N THR A 125 12.56 15.70 -7.18
CA THR A 125 12.25 16.96 -6.48
C THR A 125 10.76 17.28 -6.41
N SER A 126 9.92 16.48 -7.08
CA SER A 126 8.48 16.70 -7.13
C SER A 126 7.86 16.54 -5.74
N PRO A 127 7.01 17.49 -5.27
CA PRO A 127 6.31 17.36 -3.99
C PRO A 127 5.30 16.20 -3.96
N TYR A 128 4.99 15.61 -5.13
CA TYR A 128 4.00 14.54 -5.27
C TYR A 128 4.44 13.20 -4.66
N TYR A 129 5.71 13.04 -4.25
CA TYR A 129 6.12 11.88 -3.44
C TYR A 129 5.33 11.80 -2.12
N ALA A 130 4.88 12.94 -1.58
CA ALA A 130 3.99 12.98 -0.41
C ALA A 130 2.65 12.27 -0.68
N GLY A 131 2.18 12.30 -1.93
CA GLY A 131 1.00 11.55 -2.37
C GLY A 131 1.21 10.03 -2.28
N LEU A 132 2.40 9.54 -2.63
CA LEU A 132 2.73 8.12 -2.48
C LEU A 132 2.72 7.70 -1.00
N ASN A 133 3.25 8.54 -0.11
CA ASN A 133 3.16 8.32 1.33
C ASN A 133 1.70 8.24 1.81
N LEU A 134 0.85 9.15 1.34
CA LEU A 134 -0.57 9.14 1.69
C LEU A 134 -1.27 7.85 1.22
N VAL A 135 -0.94 7.35 0.02
CA VAL A 135 -1.45 6.07 -0.49
C VAL A 135 -1.01 4.91 0.38
N MET A 136 0.27 4.84 0.76
CA MET A 136 0.80 3.78 1.63
C MET A 136 0.13 3.80 3.00
N ILE A 137 0.04 4.97 3.65
CA ILE A 137 -0.64 5.14 4.94
C ILE A 137 -2.11 4.72 4.85
N THR A 138 -2.81 5.17 3.80
CA THR A 138 -4.21 4.81 3.58
C THR A 138 -4.38 3.30 3.41
N ALA A 139 -3.46 2.65 2.69
CA ALA A 139 -3.48 1.20 2.51
C ALA A 139 -3.31 0.47 3.86
N GLY A 140 -2.35 0.90 4.69
CA GLY A 140 -2.15 0.36 6.03
C GLY A 140 -3.34 0.52 6.97
N LEU A 141 -4.00 1.68 6.93
CA LEU A 141 -5.12 1.96 7.82
C LEU A 141 -6.41 1.24 7.43
N LEU A 142 -6.62 1.00 6.14
CA LEU A 142 -7.90 0.53 5.61
C LEU A 142 -7.91 -0.94 5.21
N PHE A 143 -6.74 -1.54 4.96
CA PHE A 143 -6.65 -2.95 4.56
C PHE A 143 -5.83 -3.75 5.56
N LEU A 144 -6.30 -4.97 5.84
CA LEU A 144 -5.51 -5.97 6.54
C LEU A 144 -5.04 -7.01 5.52
N TRP A 145 -3.74 -7.01 5.26
CA TRP A 145 -3.10 -7.87 4.28
C TRP A 145 -2.17 -8.87 4.97
N PRO A 146 -1.96 -10.06 4.37
CA PRO A 146 -0.83 -10.89 4.71
C PRO A 146 0.47 -10.11 4.50
N MET A 147 1.43 -10.29 5.41
CA MET A 147 2.70 -9.57 5.41
C MET A 147 3.42 -9.61 4.04
N LYS A 148 3.38 -10.75 3.35
CA LYS A 148 3.96 -10.90 2.00
C LYS A 148 3.35 -9.91 1.01
N VAL A 149 2.02 -9.75 0.99
CA VAL A 149 1.33 -8.83 0.06
C VAL A 149 1.64 -7.39 0.42
N ALA A 150 1.66 -7.05 1.72
CA ALA A 150 2.03 -5.71 2.17
C ALA A 150 3.46 -5.35 1.74
N ILE A 151 4.44 -6.21 2.03
CA ILE A 151 5.84 -6.00 1.63
C ILE A 151 5.96 -5.86 0.12
N THR A 152 5.38 -6.77 -0.66
CA THR A 152 5.46 -6.73 -2.12
C THR A 152 4.87 -5.43 -2.66
N THR A 153 3.68 -5.03 -2.19
CA THR A 153 2.99 -3.83 -2.68
C THR A 153 3.81 -2.57 -2.42
N HIS A 154 4.26 -2.36 -1.18
CA HIS A 154 5.01 -1.17 -0.83
C HIS A 154 6.41 -1.15 -1.47
N THR A 155 7.05 -2.33 -1.59
CA THR A 155 8.33 -2.44 -2.31
C THR A 155 8.16 -2.06 -3.78
N LEU A 156 7.09 -2.50 -4.44
CA LEU A 156 6.83 -2.11 -5.83
C LEU A 156 6.59 -0.61 -5.99
N ILE A 157 5.92 0.05 -5.04
CA ILE A 157 5.77 1.51 -5.02
C ILE A 157 7.15 2.18 -4.93
N LEU A 158 7.99 1.77 -3.98
CA LEU A 158 9.34 2.30 -3.80
C LEU A 158 10.22 2.07 -5.05
N LEU A 159 10.15 0.88 -5.63
CA LEU A 159 10.91 0.52 -6.82
C LEU A 159 10.46 1.33 -8.04
N THR A 160 9.15 1.55 -8.20
CA THR A 160 8.65 2.33 -9.34
C THR A 160 9.08 3.80 -9.20
N PHE A 161 9.01 4.36 -7.98
CA PHE A 161 9.55 5.70 -7.69
C PHE A 161 11.04 5.82 -8.02
N LEU A 162 11.85 4.83 -7.63
CA LEU A 162 13.28 4.86 -7.91
C LEU A 162 13.59 4.66 -9.40
N VAL A 163 13.01 3.63 -10.02
CA VAL A 163 13.35 3.21 -11.37
C VAL A 163 12.86 4.24 -12.40
N SER A 164 11.61 4.71 -12.28
CA SER A 164 11.05 5.66 -13.25
C SER A 164 11.78 6.99 -13.24
N ASN A 165 12.12 7.51 -12.06
CA ASN A 165 12.78 8.81 -11.94
C ASN A 165 14.30 8.75 -12.19
N ALA A 166 14.91 7.57 -12.14
CA ALA A 166 16.31 7.40 -12.51
C ALA A 166 16.59 7.74 -13.99
N PHE A 167 15.60 7.61 -14.89
CA PHE A 167 15.77 7.93 -16.30
C PHE A 167 15.88 9.44 -16.59
N ILE A 168 15.41 10.29 -15.68
CA ILE A 168 15.37 11.76 -15.85
C ILE A 168 16.22 12.49 -14.81
N VAL A 169 16.98 11.75 -14.00
CA VAL A 169 17.72 12.29 -12.85
C VAL A 169 18.81 13.25 -13.30
N THR A 170 18.86 14.41 -12.64
CA THR A 170 19.98 15.34 -12.75
C THR A 170 20.84 15.30 -11.47
N ARG A 171 22.13 15.68 -11.55
CA ARG A 171 23.04 15.66 -10.38
C ARG A 171 22.51 16.47 -9.19
N GLY A 172 21.76 17.55 -9.46
CA GLY A 172 21.16 18.40 -8.42
C GLY A 172 20.05 17.72 -7.62
N GLN A 173 19.52 16.58 -8.07
CA GLN A 173 18.36 15.92 -7.47
C GLN A 173 18.71 14.72 -6.59
N ILE A 174 19.98 14.33 -6.49
CA ILE A 174 20.41 13.15 -5.73
C ILE A 174 20.04 13.27 -4.25
N VAL A 175 20.24 14.45 -3.65
CA VAL A 175 19.89 14.70 -2.25
C VAL A 175 18.38 14.52 -2.04
N ALA A 176 17.55 15.12 -2.90
CA ALA A 176 16.11 14.96 -2.85
C ALA A 176 15.67 13.50 -3.04
N ALA A 177 16.30 12.78 -3.96
CA ALA A 177 16.05 11.36 -4.21
C ALA A 177 16.27 10.53 -2.95
N VAL A 178 17.43 10.68 -2.31
CA VAL A 178 17.80 9.96 -1.09
C VAL A 178 16.86 10.32 0.06
N THR A 179 16.59 11.61 0.28
CA THR A 179 15.70 12.06 1.36
C THR A 179 14.28 11.55 1.18
N ASN A 180 13.69 11.73 0.00
CA ASN A 180 12.32 11.31 -0.28
C ASN A 180 12.18 9.78 -0.22
N PHE A 181 13.17 9.05 -0.75
CA PHE A 181 13.21 7.59 -0.66
C PHE A 181 13.30 7.10 0.80
N PHE A 182 14.09 7.77 1.65
CA PHE A 182 14.17 7.43 3.06
C PHE A 182 12.84 7.66 3.79
N PHE A 183 12.16 8.78 3.55
CA PHE A 183 10.82 9.05 4.11
C PHE A 183 9.77 8.04 3.62
N MET A 184 9.80 7.69 2.34
CA MET A 184 8.89 6.68 1.79
C MET A 184 9.18 5.28 2.35
N GLY A 185 10.45 4.90 2.46
CA GLY A 185 10.88 3.62 3.02
C GLY A 185 10.48 3.47 4.48
N THR A 186 10.71 4.49 5.30
CA THR A 186 10.28 4.51 6.71
C THR A 186 8.76 4.45 6.84
N THR A 187 8.02 5.18 5.99
CA THR A 187 6.55 5.10 5.93
C THR A 187 6.08 3.68 5.61
N ALA A 188 6.70 3.03 4.62
CA ALA A 188 6.39 1.64 4.26
C ALA A 188 6.64 0.68 5.43
N VAL A 189 7.77 0.81 6.13
CA VAL A 189 8.09 -0.03 7.30
C VAL A 189 7.04 0.15 8.41
N ILE A 190 6.67 1.38 8.73
CA ILE A 190 5.66 1.68 9.76
C ILE A 190 4.32 1.03 9.38
N VAL A 191 3.89 1.21 8.14
CA VAL A 191 2.61 0.65 7.66
C VAL A 191 2.59 -0.88 7.65
N ILE A 192 3.71 -1.52 7.30
CA ILE A 192 3.81 -2.98 7.29
C ILE A 192 3.80 -3.56 8.71
N ALA A 193 4.32 -2.81 9.69
CA ALA A 193 4.44 -3.25 11.08
C ALA A 193 3.21 -2.94 11.96
N ALA A 194 2.30 -2.08 11.49
CA ALA A 194 1.09 -1.65 12.21
C ALA A 194 -0.07 -2.65 12.05
#